data_AF-A0A353T0U2-F1
#
_entry.id   AF-A0A353T0U2-F1
#
_cell.length_a   1.000
_cell.length_b   1.000
_cell.length_c   1.000
_cell.angle_alpha   90.00
_cell.angle_beta   90.00
_cell.angle_gamma   90.00
#
_symmetry.space_group_name_H-M   'P 1'
#
loop_
_entity.id
_entity.type
_entity.pdbx_description
1 polymer ?
#
loop_
_entity_poly.entity_id
_entity_poly.type
_entity_poly.pdbx_seq_one_letter_code
_entity_poly.pdbx_strand_id
1 'polypeptide(L)'
;YALLHNLKTAEEAQAKQSGKGVFQIMDEEASGIVPGSEGVLFLPYMAGERSPVWDKHAKGVYFGLDYHKTRAHMIRATMEGCAYALLHNLK
;
A
#
# COMPACT_ATOMS: atom_id res chain seq x y z
N TYR A 1 19.18 -5.94 15.85
CA TYR A 1 17.86 -5.82 16.52
C TYR A 1 17.42 -4.37 16.79
N ALA A 2 18.31 -3.37 16.85
CA ALA A 2 17.91 -1.96 17.06
C ALA A 2 17.32 -1.24 15.81
N LEU A 3 17.64 -1.68 14.59
CA LEU A 3 17.21 -1.02 13.35
C LEU A 3 15.74 -1.25 12.98
N LEU A 4 15.13 -2.36 13.42
CA LEU A 4 13.70 -2.66 13.16
C LEU A 4 12.75 -1.92 14.11
N HIS A 5 13.25 -1.43 15.26
CA HIS A 5 12.46 -0.64 16.21
C HIS A 5 12.18 0.79 15.75
N ASN A 6 12.90 1.28 14.73
CA ASN A 6 12.83 2.68 14.28
C ASN A 6 11.83 2.94 13.14
N LEU A 7 11.23 1.90 12.55
CA LEU A 7 10.24 2.08 11.48
C LEU A 7 8.85 2.39 12.03
N LYS A 8 8.52 1.89 13.22
CA LYS A 8 7.22 2.12 13.87
C LYS A 8 7.10 3.50 14.51
N THR A 9 8.23 4.15 14.79
CA THR A 9 8.31 5.32 15.67
C THR A 9 7.88 6.63 15.02
N ALA A 10 8.05 6.82 13.71
CA ALA A 10 7.68 8.09 13.06
C ALA A 10 6.16 8.27 12.97
N GLU A 11 5.45 7.24 12.53
CA GLU A 11 4.00 7.25 12.36
C GLU A 11 3.29 7.27 13.73
N GLU A 12 3.79 6.52 14.71
CA GLU A 12 3.27 6.56 16.09
C GLU A 12 3.54 7.92 16.76
N ALA A 13 4.67 8.57 16.48
CA ALA A 13 4.96 9.91 16.98
C ALA A 13 4.02 10.96 16.37
N GLN A 14 3.78 10.90 15.06
CA GLN A 14 2.85 11.78 14.36
C GLN A 14 1.39 11.55 14.77
N ALA A 15 1.00 10.29 14.99
CA ALA A 15 -0.31 9.92 15.56
C ALA A 15 -0.49 10.49 16.97
N LYS A 16 0.52 10.38 17.85
CA LYS A 16 0.49 10.95 19.20
C LYS A 16 0.37 12.48 19.20
N GLN A 17 0.97 13.18 18.23
CA GLN A 17 0.91 14.64 18.11
C GLN A 17 -0.40 15.15 17.50
N SER A 18 -0.98 14.42 16.56
CA SER A 18 -2.18 14.82 15.82
C SER A 18 -3.50 14.37 16.46
N GLY A 19 -3.45 13.42 17.40
CA GLY A 19 -4.64 12.77 17.98
C GLY A 19 -5.35 11.82 17.02
N LYS A 20 -4.76 11.54 15.84
CA LYS A 20 -5.32 10.66 14.80
C LYS A 20 -4.70 9.26 14.87
N GLY A 21 -5.43 8.26 14.38
CA GLY A 21 -4.88 6.91 14.20
C GLY A 21 -3.88 6.84 13.04
N VAL A 22 -2.91 5.92 13.10
CA VAL A 22 -1.89 5.74 12.04
C VAL A 22 -2.51 5.52 10.66
N PHE A 23 -3.56 4.69 10.57
CA PHE A 23 -4.26 4.45 9.30
C PHE A 23 -5.03 5.68 8.80
N GLN A 24 -5.51 6.54 9.69
CA GLN A 24 -6.17 7.78 9.29
C GLN A 24 -5.15 8.76 8.67
N ILE A 25 -3.93 8.81 9.22
CA ILE A 25 -2.85 9.60 8.62
C ILE A 25 -2.50 9.09 7.22
N MET A 26 -2.37 7.77 7.06
CA MET A 26 -2.11 7.15 5.76
C MET A 26 -3.25 7.43 4.75
N ASP A 27 -4.50 7.35 5.19
CA ASP A 27 -5.67 7.64 4.37
C ASP A 27 -5.68 9.10 3.89
N GLU A 28 -5.39 10.04 4.80
CA GLU A 28 -5.26 11.46 4.46
C GLU A 28 -4.14 11.72 3.45
N GLU A 29 -2.99 11.07 3.58
CA GLU A 29 -1.91 11.15 2.58
C GLU A 29 -2.36 10.62 1.21
N ALA A 30 -3.00 9.45 1.17
CA ALA A 30 -3.47 8.82 -0.06
C ALA A 30 -4.63 9.58 -0.73
N SER A 31 -5.40 10.35 0.04
CA SER A 31 -6.52 11.14 -0.45
C SER A 31 -6.11 12.23 -1.45
N GLY A 32 -4.87 12.72 -1.35
CA GLY A 32 -4.31 13.71 -2.27
C GLY A 32 -3.90 13.14 -3.63
N ILE A 33 -3.87 11.82 -3.78
CA ILE A 33 -3.50 11.15 -5.03
C ILE A 33 -4.76 10.85 -5.86
N VAL A 34 -4.70 11.12 -7.17
CA VAL A 34 -5.80 10.82 -8.08
C VAL A 34 -6.03 9.31 -8.23
N PRO A 35 -7.26 8.86 -8.56
CA PRO A 35 -7.51 7.44 -8.84
C PRO A 35 -6.54 6.86 -9.89
N GLY A 36 -6.13 5.61 -9.67
CA GLY A 36 -5.11 4.95 -10.51
C GLY A 36 -3.68 5.24 -10.07
N SER A 37 -3.50 5.95 -8.95
CA SER A 37 -2.20 6.16 -8.28
C SER A 37 -1.10 6.72 -9.19
N GLU A 38 -1.49 7.52 -10.19
CA GLU A 38 -0.61 8.05 -11.25
C GLU A 38 0.26 6.96 -11.93
N GLY A 39 -0.31 5.78 -12.14
CA GLY A 39 0.35 4.66 -12.82
C GLY A 39 1.14 3.73 -11.89
N VAL A 40 1.15 3.97 -10.57
CA VAL A 40 1.69 3.00 -9.61
C VAL A 40 0.68 1.87 -9.39
N LEU A 41 1.10 0.63 -9.62
CA LEU A 41 0.27 -0.55 -9.42
C LEU A 41 0.85 -1.44 -8.32
N PHE A 42 -0.02 -1.92 -7.43
CA PHE A 42 0.34 -2.89 -6.41
C PHE A 42 -0.33 -4.24 -6.68
N LEU A 43 0.47 -5.30 -6.71
CA LEU A 43 0.00 -6.68 -6.69
C LEU A 43 0.18 -7.25 -5.28
N PRO A 44 -0.89 -7.65 -4.56
CA PRO A 44 -0.81 -8.05 -3.15
C PRO A 44 -0.37 -9.52 -2.92
N TYR A 45 0.43 -10.09 -3.82
CA TYR A 45 0.72 -11.54 -3.85
C TYR A 45 1.93 -11.94 -3.00
N MET A 46 2.14 -11.30 -1.84
CA MET A 46 3.30 -11.54 -0.97
C MET A 46 3.43 -13.00 -0.52
N ALA A 47 2.29 -13.70 -0.40
CA ALA A 47 2.22 -15.12 -0.01
C ALA A 47 1.86 -16.04 -1.20
N GLY A 48 2.14 -15.60 -2.43
CA GLY A 48 1.56 -16.19 -3.64
C GLY A 48 0.11 -15.73 -3.85
N GLU A 49 -0.52 -16.24 -4.90
CA GLU A 49 -1.94 -16.00 -5.18
C GLU A 49 -2.67 -17.33 -5.27
N ARG A 50 -3.71 -17.49 -4.45
CA ARG A 50 -4.58 -18.67 -4.47
C ARG A 50 -5.72 -18.49 -5.45
N SER A 51 -6.32 -17.31 -5.53
CA SER A 51 -7.46 -17.06 -6.41
C SER A 51 -7.43 -15.63 -6.92
N PRO A 52 -7.67 -15.39 -8.23
CA PRO A 52 -8.08 -16.37 -9.25
C PRO A 52 -6.91 -17.02 -10.02
N VAL A 53 -5.66 -16.66 -9.72
CA VAL A 53 -4.50 -17.04 -10.55
C VAL A 53 -3.94 -18.43 -10.21
N TRP A 54 -4.11 -18.91 -8.98
CA TRP A 54 -3.60 -20.20 -8.50
C TRP A 54 -2.08 -20.40 -8.70
N ASP A 55 -1.30 -19.36 -8.40
CA ASP A 55 0.15 -19.38 -8.50
C ASP A 55 0.84 -19.12 -7.16
N LYS A 56 1.42 -20.18 -6.58
CA LYS A 56 2.23 -20.12 -5.34
C LYS A 56 3.55 -19.34 -5.52
N HIS A 57 4.00 -19.16 -6.76
CA HIS A 57 5.22 -18.45 -7.08
C HIS A 57 4.99 -16.96 -7.33
N ALA A 58 3.74 -16.50 -7.45
CA ALA A 58 3.40 -15.08 -7.51
C ALA A 58 4.05 -14.31 -6.34
N LYS A 59 4.33 -13.03 -6.59
CA LYS A 59 5.06 -12.15 -5.66
C LYS A 59 4.37 -10.81 -5.54
N GLY A 60 4.53 -10.20 -4.38
CA GLY A 60 4.15 -8.80 -4.18
C GLY A 60 4.98 -7.90 -5.11
N VAL A 61 4.31 -6.98 -5.82
CA VAL A 61 4.96 -6.09 -6.78
C VAL A 61 4.44 -4.69 -6.59
N TYR A 62 5.35 -3.71 -6.56
CA TYR A 62 5.06 -2.33 -6.95
C TYR A 62 5.63 -2.11 -8.35
N PHE A 63 4.77 -1.71 -9.27
CA PHE A 63 5.13 -1.38 -10.65
C PHE A 63 4.85 0.11 -10.91
N GLY A 64 5.62 0.75 -11.79
CA GLY A 64 5.42 2.14 -12.18
C GLY A 64 6.03 3.19 -11.24
N LEU A 65 7.00 2.80 -10.40
CA LEU A 65 7.75 3.74 -9.57
C LEU A 65 8.79 4.51 -10.39
N ASP A 66 8.82 5.82 -10.17
CA ASP A 66 9.84 6.75 -10.66
C ASP A 66 10.15 7.79 -9.55
N TYR A 67 11.05 8.74 -9.82
CA TYR A 67 11.46 9.74 -8.83
C TYR A 67 10.37 10.75 -8.43
N HIS A 68 9.26 10.82 -9.16
CA HIS A 68 8.12 11.68 -8.84
C HIS A 68 7.12 11.01 -7.89
N LYS A 69 7.18 9.68 -7.74
CA LYS A 69 6.26 8.94 -6.87
C LYS A 69 6.69 9.04 -5.41
N THR A 70 5.69 9.29 -4.57
CA THR A 70 5.86 9.46 -3.12
C THR A 70 5.24 8.30 -2.35
N ARG A 71 5.46 8.26 -1.03
CA ARG A 71 4.79 7.30 -0.14
C ARG A 71 3.27 7.33 -0.29
N ALA A 72 2.67 8.50 -0.49
CA ALA A 72 1.22 8.63 -0.71
C ALA A 72 0.75 7.84 -1.94
N HIS A 73 1.53 7.82 -3.03
CA HIS A 73 1.23 7.03 -4.23
C HIS A 73 1.27 5.53 -3.92
N MET A 74 2.26 5.09 -3.13
CA MET A 74 2.37 3.69 -2.73
C MET A 74 1.17 3.27 -1.87
N ILE A 75 0.77 4.09 -0.88
CA ILE A 75 -0.40 3.81 -0.03
C ILE A 75 -1.66 3.71 -0.88
N ARG A 76 -1.89 4.69 -1.77
CA ARG A 76 -3.06 4.67 -2.67
C ARG A 76 -3.05 3.43 -3.56
N ALA A 77 -1.90 3.08 -4.13
CA ALA A 77 -1.75 1.89 -4.94
C ALA A 77 -1.99 0.61 -4.14
N THR A 78 -1.59 0.54 -2.86
CA THR A 78 -1.91 -0.59 -1.98
C THR A 78 -3.41 -0.75 -1.83
N MET A 79 -4.12 0.35 -1.50
CA MET A 79 -5.58 0.34 -1.31
C MET A 79 -6.30 -0.10 -2.58
N GLU A 80 -5.94 0.49 -3.72
CA GLU A 80 -6.52 0.15 -5.02
C GLU A 80 -6.17 -1.29 -5.44
N GLY A 81 -4.92 -1.73 -5.26
CA GLY A 81 -4.46 -3.08 -5.58
C GLY A 81 -5.21 -4.17 -4.81
N CYS A 82 -5.45 -3.96 -3.51
CA CYS A 82 -6.30 -4.85 -2.71
C CYS A 82 -7.75 -4.87 -3.23
N ALA A 83 -8.32 -3.71 -3.57
CA ALA A 83 -9.66 -3.61 -4.11
C ALA A 83 -9.78 -4.31 -5.49
N TYR A 84 -8.79 -4.17 -6.36
CA TYR A 84 -8.74 -4.86 -7.65
C TYR A 84 -8.58 -6.37 -7.49
N ALA A 85 -7.75 -6.83 -6.56
CA ALA A 85 -7.61 -8.25 -6.27
C ALA A 85 -8.95 -8.84 -5.79
N LEU A 86 -9.66 -8.14 -4.90
CA LEU A 86 -11.00 -8.55 -4.49
C LEU A 86 -11.98 -8.54 -5.67
N LEU A 87 -12.02 -7.48 -6.48
CA LEU A 87 -12.88 -7.40 -7.65
C LEU A 87 -12.62 -8.55 -8.63
N HIS A 88 -11.36 -8.94 -8.84
CA HIS A 88 -10.99 -10.05 -9.71
C HIS A 88 -11.46 -11.40 -9.16
N ASN A 89 -11.55 -11.54 -7.83
CA ASN A 89 -12.11 -12.73 -7.19
C ASN A 89 -13.64 -12.82 -7.27
N LEU A 90 -14.33 -11.69 -7.49
CA LEU A 90 -15.79 -11.62 -7.56
C LEU A 90 -16.35 -11.77 -8.99
N LYS A 91 -15.48 -11.75 -10.01
CA LYS A 91 -15.84 -11.95 -11.41
C LYS A 91 -15.63 -13.41 -11.80
#